data_AF-A0A8T3YZ34-F1
#
_entry.id   AF-A0A8T3YZ34-F1
#
_cell.length_a   1.000
_cell.length_b   1.000
_cell.length_c   1.000
_cell.angle_alpha   90.00
_cell.angle_beta   90.00
_cell.angle_gamma   90.00
#
_symmetry.space_group_name_H-M   'P 1'
#
loop_
_entity.id
_entity.type
_entity.pdbx_description
1 polymer ?
#
loop_
_entity_poly.entity_id
_entity_poly.type
_entity_poly.pdbx_seq_one_letter_code
_entity_poly.pdbx_strand_id
1 'polypeptide(L)'
;MEGFKINEIPKLIASVFIVFISGAVGTLATLPQITTWYVTLAKPSWTPPNDWFGPIWTTIYILIGIALFLVWRQGLDRRDVRFTIGIFAVQLVLNVLWSLVFFGLHSILGGFILICL
;
A
#
# COMPACT_ATOMS: atom_id res chain seq x y z
N MET A 1 17.15 -8.22 21.48
CA MET A 1 16.33 -8.47 20.28
C MET A 1 16.49 -9.93 19.94
N GLU A 2 15.42 -10.74 19.97
CA GLU A 2 15.53 -12.13 19.52
C GLU A 2 15.86 -12.15 18.01
N GLY A 3 16.77 -13.05 17.61
CA GLY A 3 17.16 -13.20 16.21
C GLY A 3 16.01 -13.75 15.35
N PHE A 4 16.09 -13.52 14.03
CA PHE A 4 15.15 -14.06 13.06
C PHE A 4 15.18 -15.60 13.06
N LYS A 5 14.02 -16.24 13.17
CA LYS A 5 13.87 -17.71 13.21
C LYS A 5 13.24 -18.21 11.91
N ILE A 6 13.64 -19.39 11.43
CA ILE A 6 13.13 -19.99 10.18
C ILE A 6 11.60 -20.18 10.21
N ASN A 7 11.03 -20.48 11.38
CA ASN A 7 9.59 -20.63 11.55
C ASN A 7 8.80 -19.31 11.41
N GLU A 8 9.49 -18.16 11.27
CA GLU A 8 8.87 -16.87 11.00
C GLU A 8 8.75 -16.55 9.50
N ILE A 9 9.44 -17.30 8.63
CA ILE A 9 9.38 -17.14 7.17
C ILE A 9 7.92 -17.18 6.65
N PRO A 10 7.05 -18.13 7.07
CA PRO A 10 5.66 -18.14 6.62
C PRO A 10 4.90 -16.86 6.97
N LYS A 11 5.15 -16.28 8.16
CA LYS A 11 4.52 -15.02 8.58
C LYS A 11 5.01 -13.84 7.75
N LEU A 12 6.31 -13.80 7.42
CA LEU A 12 6.88 -12.78 6.55
C LEU A 12 6.25 -12.84 5.16
N ILE A 13 6.23 -14.03 4.56
CA ILE A 13 5.62 -14.25 3.24
C ILE A 13 4.15 -13.85 3.25
N ALA A 14 3.39 -14.30 4.26
CA ALA A 14 1.98 -13.95 4.39
C ALA A 14 1.77 -12.43 4.51
N SER A 15 2.60 -11.74 5.30
CA SER A 15 2.48 -10.28 5.49
C SER A 15 2.75 -9.52 4.20
N VAL A 16 3.81 -9.88 3.47
CA VAL A 16 4.12 -9.28 2.16
C VAL A 16 3.01 -9.60 1.16
N PHE A 17 2.55 -10.84 1.11
CA PHE A 17 1.51 -11.27 0.17
C PHE A 17 0.18 -10.53 0.39
N ILE A 18 -0.25 -10.34 1.64
CA ILE A 18 -1.45 -9.56 1.98
C ILE A 18 -1.36 -8.14 1.42
N VAL A 19 -0.21 -7.48 1.60
CA VAL A 19 0.01 -6.10 1.14
C VAL A 19 0.09 -6.02 -0.39
N PHE A 20 0.66 -7.04 -1.04
CA PHE A 20 0.66 -7.11 -2.50
C PHE A 20 -0.73 -7.36 -3.08
N ILE A 21 -1.59 -8.12 -2.40
CA ILE A 21 -3.00 -8.28 -2.81
C ILE A 21 -3.71 -6.93 -2.81
N SER A 22 -3.61 -6.16 -1.73
CA SER A 22 -4.22 -4.81 -1.70
C SER A 22 -3.65 -3.92 -2.79
N GLY A 23 -2.34 -3.96 -2.99
CA GLY A 23 -1.68 -3.23 -4.07
C GLY A 23 -2.19 -3.61 -5.46
N ALA A 24 -2.40 -4.90 -5.71
CA ALA A 24 -2.96 -5.41 -6.96
C ALA A 24 -4.38 -4.89 -7.19
N VAL A 25 -5.23 -4.86 -6.16
CA VAL A 25 -6.59 -4.30 -6.26
C VAL A 25 -6.55 -2.81 -6.66
N GLY A 26 -5.70 -2.00 -6.02
CA GLY A 26 -5.53 -0.59 -6.41
C GLY A 26 -4.97 -0.41 -7.83
N THR A 27 -4.08 -1.33 -8.23
CA THR A 27 -3.44 -1.35 -9.55
C THR A 27 -4.45 -1.56 -10.68
N LEU A 28 -5.53 -2.33 -10.46
CA LEU A 28 -6.60 -2.54 -11.45
C LEU A 28 -7.28 -1.24 -11.86
N ALA A 29 -7.46 -0.29 -10.93
CA ALA A 29 -7.99 1.04 -11.25
C ALA A 29 -6.92 1.99 -11.81
N THR A 30 -5.66 1.80 -11.40
CA THR A 30 -4.56 2.72 -11.72
C THR A 30 -4.01 2.50 -13.13
N LEU A 31 -3.63 1.26 -13.48
CA LEU A 31 -2.89 0.95 -14.72
C LEU A 31 -3.55 1.48 -16.00
N PRO A 32 -4.87 1.28 -16.24
CA PRO A 32 -5.50 1.76 -17.46
C PRO A 32 -5.51 3.28 -17.57
N GLN A 33 -5.44 3.96 -16.42
CA GLN A 33 -5.61 5.41 -16.29
C GLN A 33 -4.29 6.16 -16.36
N ILE A 34 -3.15 5.50 -16.11
CA ILE A 34 -1.81 6.10 -16.21
C ILE A 34 -1.56 6.66 -17.62
N THR A 35 -1.88 5.92 -18.67
CA THR A 35 -1.61 6.30 -20.07
C THR A 35 -2.77 7.01 -20.76
N THR A 36 -3.95 7.07 -20.12
CA THR A 36 -5.17 7.65 -20.70
C THR A 36 -5.55 8.95 -20.01
N TRP A 37 -6.08 8.89 -18.79
CA TRP A 37 -6.53 10.07 -18.06
C TRP A 37 -5.36 10.84 -17.44
N TYR A 38 -4.45 10.16 -16.73
CA TYR A 38 -3.40 10.79 -15.93
C TYR A 38 -2.41 11.61 -16.78
N VAL A 39 -2.15 11.20 -18.03
CA VAL A 39 -1.32 11.99 -18.95
C VAL A 39 -1.93 13.35 -19.29
N THR A 40 -3.26 13.48 -19.29
CA THR A 40 -3.96 14.73 -19.64
C THR A 40 -3.93 15.78 -18.54
N LEU A 41 -3.61 15.39 -17.31
CA LEU A 41 -3.53 16.31 -16.17
C LEU A 41 -2.40 17.31 -16.34
N ALA A 42 -2.68 18.57 -16.00
CA ALA A 42 -1.67 19.61 -15.83
C ALA A 42 -0.80 19.27 -14.60
N LYS A 43 0.33 18.60 -14.85
CA LYS A 43 1.28 18.18 -13.83
C LYS A 43 2.43 19.20 -13.73
N PRO A 44 2.95 19.47 -12.51
CA PRO A 44 4.15 20.28 -12.38
C PRO A 44 5.37 19.59 -13.01
N SER A 45 6.38 20.36 -13.39
CA SER A 45 7.58 19.86 -14.09
C SER A 45 8.43 18.86 -13.29
N TRP A 46 8.23 18.78 -11.99
CA TRP A 46 8.94 17.87 -11.08
C TRP A 46 8.20 16.54 -10.85
N THR A 47 7.04 16.30 -11.48
CA THR A 47 6.37 15.00 -11.38
C THR A 47 7.22 13.91 -12.06
N PRO A 48 7.53 12.79 -11.37
CA PRO A 48 8.28 11.70 -11.97
C PRO A 48 7.61 11.13 -13.22
N PRO A 49 8.38 10.53 -14.16
CA PRO A 49 7.81 9.83 -15.30
C PRO A 49 6.88 8.68 -14.88
N ASN A 50 5.88 8.37 -15.70
CA ASN A 50 4.86 7.35 -15.40
C ASN A 50 5.43 5.95 -15.11
N ASP A 51 6.56 5.58 -15.71
CA ASP A 51 7.19 4.28 -15.49
C ASP A 51 7.71 4.10 -14.05
N TRP A 52 7.84 5.19 -13.28
CA TRP A 52 8.26 5.15 -11.89
C TRP A 52 7.17 4.65 -10.93
N PHE A 53 5.91 4.60 -11.36
CA PHE A 53 4.83 4.06 -10.53
C PHE A 53 5.13 2.62 -10.09
N GLY A 54 5.55 1.76 -11.02
CA GLY A 54 5.83 0.35 -10.74
C GLY A 54 6.93 0.14 -9.69
N PRO A 55 8.16 0.63 -9.92
CA PRO A 55 9.26 0.48 -8.98
C PRO A 55 8.95 1.08 -7.60
N ILE A 56 8.42 2.31 -7.54
CA ILE A 56 8.15 2.99 -6.27
C ILE A 56 7.13 2.22 -5.44
N TRP A 57 5.98 1.86 -6.02
CA TRP A 57 4.94 1.14 -5.29
C TRP A 57 5.38 -0.28 -4.91
N THR A 58 6.14 -0.95 -5.77
CA THR A 58 6.69 -2.28 -5.44
C THR A 58 7.61 -2.21 -4.23
N THR A 59 8.54 -1.25 -4.20
CA THR A 59 9.43 -1.05 -3.06
C THR A 59 8.65 -0.73 -1.79
N ILE A 60 7.67 0.19 -1.87
CA ILE A 60 6.85 0.58 -0.72
C ILE A 60 6.02 -0.60 -0.20
N TYR A 61 5.38 -1.40 -1.06
CA TYR A 61 4.60 -2.56 -0.62
C TYR A 61 5.44 -3.65 0.03
N ILE A 62 6.68 -3.87 -0.43
CA ILE A 62 7.62 -4.76 0.26
C ILE A 62 7.89 -4.23 1.68
N LEU A 63 8.20 -2.94 1.82
CA LEU A 63 8.49 -2.33 3.13
C LEU A 63 7.28 -2.35 4.07
N ILE A 64 6.08 -2.08 3.56
CA ILE A 64 4.82 -2.16 4.32
C ILE A 64 4.56 -3.61 4.77
N GLY A 65 4.80 -4.60 3.90
CA GLY A 65 4.69 -6.02 4.25
C GLY A 65 5.68 -6.45 5.34
N ILE A 66 6.93 -5.96 5.26
CA ILE A 66 7.93 -6.17 6.30
C ILE A 66 7.49 -5.50 7.62
N ALA A 67 6.93 -4.30 7.57
CA ALA A 67 6.42 -3.61 8.76
C ALA A 67 5.29 -4.39 9.44
N LEU A 68 4.34 -4.92 8.67
CA LEU A 68 3.28 -5.80 9.19
C LEU A 68 3.86 -7.06 9.86
N PHE A 69 4.85 -7.68 9.20
CA PHE A 69 5.55 -8.83 9.77
C PHE A 69 6.23 -8.50 11.11
N LEU A 70 6.91 -7.36 11.20
CA LEU A 70 7.58 -6.92 12.42
C LEU A 70 6.61 -6.72 13.60
N VAL A 71 5.38 -6.26 13.33
CA VAL A 71 4.32 -6.15 14.33
C VAL A 71 3.76 -7.52 14.69
N TRP A 72 3.42 -8.34 13.68
CA TRP A 72 2.83 -9.67 13.89
C TRP A 72 3.76 -10.61 14.67
N ARG A 73 5.07 -10.51 14.47
CA ARG A 73 6.04 -11.35 15.20
C ARG A 73 6.05 -11.13 16.71
N GLN A 74 5.56 -9.98 17.19
CA GLN A 74 5.47 -9.70 18.63
C GLN A 74 4.39 -10.53 19.35
N GLY A 75 3.54 -11.25 18.61
CA GLY A 75 2.52 -12.15 19.15
C GLY A 75 1.13 -11.51 19.20
N LEU A 76 0.14 -12.21 18.63
CA LEU A 76 -1.24 -11.74 18.56
C LEU A 76 -1.97 -11.78 19.91
N ASP A 77 -1.40 -12.43 20.92
CA ASP A 77 -1.97 -12.46 22.27
C ASP A 77 -1.93 -11.08 22.94
N ARG A 78 -1.01 -10.21 22.49
CA ARG A 78 -0.89 -8.87 23.03
C ARG A 78 -1.92 -7.92 22.42
N ARG A 79 -2.62 -7.18 23.30
CA ARG A 79 -3.69 -6.26 22.91
C ARG A 79 -3.20 -5.12 22.01
N ASP A 80 -2.03 -4.58 22.29
CA ASP A 80 -1.38 -3.51 21.52
C ASP A 80 -1.04 -3.96 20.09
N VAL A 81 -0.55 -5.18 19.91
CA VAL A 81 -0.29 -5.78 18.59
C VAL A 81 -1.58 -5.88 17.77
N ARG A 82 -2.66 -6.44 18.36
CA ARG A 82 -3.96 -6.54 17.69
C ARG A 82 -4.54 -5.18 17.30
N PHE A 83 -4.42 -4.20 18.19
CA PHE A 83 -4.87 -2.83 17.93
C PHE A 83 -4.08 -2.19 16.79
N THR A 84 -2.75 -2.37 16.78
CA THR A 84 -1.86 -1.87 15.73
C THR A 84 -2.18 -2.50 14.38
N ILE A 85 -2.42 -3.81 14.33
CA ILE A 85 -2.86 -4.52 13.12
C ILE A 85 -4.22 -4.00 12.65
N GLY A 86 -5.13 -3.66 13.57
CA GLY A 86 -6.41 -3.05 13.22
C GLY A 86 -6.24 -1.69 12.54
N ILE A 87 -5.39 -0.81 13.08
CA ILE A 87 -5.06 0.48 12.45
C ILE A 87 -4.40 0.26 11.09
N PHE A 88 -3.45 -0.67 11.02
CA PHE A 88 -2.78 -1.03 9.78
C PHE A 88 -3.78 -1.49 8.71
N ALA A 89 -4.76 -2.31 9.08
CA ALA A 89 -5.80 -2.77 8.15
C ALA A 89 -6.66 -1.61 7.62
N VAL A 90 -7.02 -0.65 8.48
CA VAL A 90 -7.72 0.57 8.04
C VAL A 90 -6.85 1.37 7.07
N GLN A 91 -5.57 1.55 7.38
CA GLN A 91 -4.63 2.27 6.52
C GLN A 91 -4.46 1.57 5.16
N LEU A 92 -4.43 0.23 5.14
CA LEU A 92 -4.35 -0.55 3.90
C LEU A 92 -5.62 -0.41 3.05
N VAL A 93 -6.80 -0.34 3.67
CA VAL A 93 -8.06 -0.05 2.97
C VAL A 93 -8.04 1.36 2.38
N LEU A 94 -7.59 2.36 3.14
CA LEU A 94 -7.44 3.74 2.65
C LEU A 94 -6.47 3.80 1.45
N ASN A 95 -5.38 3.03 1.50
CA ASN A 95 -4.42 2.93 0.39
C ASN A 95 -5.07 2.40 -0.91
N VAL A 96 -5.94 1.39 -0.82
CA VAL A 96 -6.70 0.90 -1.99
C VAL A 96 -7.74 1.92 -2.44
N LEU A 97 -8.50 2.50 -1.51
CA LEU A 97 -9.52 3.50 -1.81
C LEU A 97 -8.92 4.72 -2.52
N TRP A 98 -7.71 5.13 -2.15
CA TRP A 98 -7.01 6.22 -2.83
C TRP A 98 -6.88 5.95 -4.34
N SER A 99 -6.46 4.74 -4.72
CA SER A 99 -6.34 4.36 -6.13
C SER A 99 -7.70 4.38 -6.83
N LEU A 100 -8.75 3.86 -6.20
CA LEU A 100 -10.11 3.83 -6.75
C LEU A 100 -10.69 5.25 -6.92
N VAL A 101 -10.47 6.14 -5.96
CA VAL A 101 -11.03 7.49 -6.00
C VAL A 101 -10.24 8.39 -6.94
N PHE A 102 -8.90 8.36 -6.88
CA PHE A 102 -8.06 9.20 -7.72
C PHE A 102 -8.10 8.76 -9.18
N PHE A 103 -7.80 7.48 -9.46
CA PHE A 103 -7.74 6.96 -10.84
C PHE A 103 -9.10 6.45 -11.33
N GLY A 104 -9.88 5.77 -10.48
CA GLY A 104 -11.18 5.21 -10.92
C GLY A 104 -12.29 6.26 -11.05
N LEU A 105 -12.37 7.21 -10.13
CA LEU A 105 -13.39 8.28 -10.15
C LEU A 105 -12.87 9.62 -10.71
N HIS A 106 -11.60 9.68 -11.13
CA HIS A 106 -10.93 10.89 -11.61
C HIS A 106 -11.03 12.09 -10.64
N SER A 107 -11.18 11.81 -9.34
CA SER A 107 -11.38 12.83 -8.32
C SER A 107 -10.06 13.20 -7.66
N ILE A 108 -9.45 14.28 -8.14
CA ILE A 108 -8.20 14.81 -7.59
C ILE A 108 -8.38 15.22 -6.12
N LEU A 109 -9.47 15.94 -5.80
CA LEU A 109 -9.75 16.38 -4.43
C LEU A 109 -10.01 15.18 -3.49
N GLY A 110 -10.75 14.17 -3.95
CA GLY A 110 -10.99 12.96 -3.18
C GLY A 110 -9.70 12.18 -2.90
N GLY A 111 -8.83 12.05 -3.92
CA GLY A 111 -7.50 11.45 -3.74
C GLY A 111 -6.61 12.26 -2.80
N PHE A 112 -6.67 13.59 -2.86
CA PHE A 112 -5.93 14.46 -1.92
C PHE A 112 -6.40 14.27 -0.47
N ILE A 113 -7.71 14.18 -0.23
CA ILE A 113 -8.22 13.93 1.13
C ILE A 113 -7.73 12.56 1.63
N LEU A 114 -7.85 11.52 0.80
CA LEU A 114 -7.49 10.15 1.19
C LEU A 114 -5.99 9.98 1.48
N ILE A 115 -5.10 10.67 0.75
CA ILE A 115 -3.66 10.54 1.01
C ILE A 115 -3.23 11.24 2.32
N CYS A 116 -4.04 12.17 2.83
CA CYS A 116 -3.81 12.84 4.11
C CYS A 116 -4.34 12.05 5.31
N LEU A 117 -5.11 10.98 5.09
CA LEU A 117 -5.69 10.10 6.11
C LEU A 117 -4.83 8.86 6.32
#